data_AF-A0A428YW00-F1
#
_entry.id   AF-A0A428YW00-F1
#
_cell.length_a   1.000
_cell.length_b   1.000
_cell.length_c   1.000
_cell.angle_alpha   90.00
_cell.angle_beta   90.00
_cell.angle_gamma   90.00
#
_symmetry.space_group_name_H-M   'P 1'
#
loop_
_entity.id
_entity.type
_entity.pdbx_description
1 polymer ?
#
loop_
_entity_poly.entity_id
_entity_poly.type
_entity_poly.pdbx_seq_one_letter_code
_entity_poly.pdbx_strand_id
1 'polypeptide(L)'
;MPGLPVTVDVTSLKASIFSMSQVLSAASTRERHLVRVLPTRYQLSDGTTWSQAYFTVTGSGQVQYDQSATYLSGSGSQTLRTATATLPT
;
A
#
# COMPACT_ATOMS: atom_id res chain seq x y z
N MET A 1 0.56 19.12 9.85
CA MET A 1 1.07 19.03 8.45
C MET A 1 -0.01 18.40 7.59
N PRO A 2 -0.31 18.91 6.39
CA PRO A 2 -1.26 18.26 5.50
C PRO A 2 -0.69 16.93 4.98
N GLY A 3 -1.54 15.92 4.80
CA GLY A 3 -1.13 14.60 4.30
C GLY A 3 -0.61 14.66 2.86
N LEU A 4 0.45 13.90 2.60
CA LEU A 4 1.13 13.78 1.31
C LEU A 4 0.33 12.85 0.40
N PRO A 5 0.13 13.21 -0.88
CA PRO A 5 -0.60 12.36 -1.82
C PRO A 5 0.25 11.14 -2.18
N VAL A 6 -0.31 9.95 -1.97
CA VAL A 6 0.27 8.68 -2.40
C VAL A 6 -0.80 7.90 -3.14
N THR A 7 -0.44 7.38 -4.31
CA THR A 7 -1.32 6.48 -5.07
C THR A 7 -1.05 5.04 -4.64
N VAL A 8 -2.11 4.34 -4.26
CA VAL A 8 -2.08 2.92 -3.92
C VAL A 8 -2.78 2.16 -5.03
N ASP A 9 -1.99 1.42 -5.80
CA ASP A 9 -2.45 0.55 -6.88
C ASP A 9 -2.36 -0.91 -6.44
N VAL A 10 -3.51 -1.45 -6.06
CA VAL A 10 -3.64 -2.84 -5.60
C VAL A 10 -4.38 -3.70 -6.62
N THR A 11 -4.49 -3.25 -7.87
CA THR A 11 -5.27 -3.91 -8.93
C THR A 11 -4.76 -5.30 -9.29
N SER A 12 -3.50 -5.61 -8.99
CA SER A 12 -2.95 -6.94 -9.18
C SER A 12 -3.51 -7.96 -8.17
N LEU A 13 -4.01 -7.53 -7.00
CA LEU A 13 -4.48 -8.44 -5.96
C LEU A 13 -5.73 -9.22 -6.40
N LYS A 14 -5.78 -10.50 -6.04
CA LYS A 14 -6.97 -11.35 -6.22
C LYS A 14 -8.10 -11.02 -5.25
N ALA A 15 -7.77 -10.50 -4.08
CA ALA A 15 -8.76 -10.04 -3.12
C ALA A 15 -9.61 -8.92 -3.74
N SER A 16 -10.91 -8.86 -3.39
CA SER A 16 -11.80 -7.80 -3.87
C SER A 16 -11.73 -6.52 -3.04
N ILE A 17 -11.21 -6.63 -1.82
CA ILE A 17 -11.04 -5.52 -0.89
C ILE A 17 -9.63 -5.53 -0.32
N PHE A 18 -9.16 -4.37 0.09
CA PHE A 18 -7.94 -4.21 0.87
C PHE A 18 -8.15 -3.20 1.99
N SER A 19 -7.28 -3.26 2.99
CA SER A 19 -7.20 -2.27 4.05
C SER A 19 -5.78 -1.70 4.13
N MET A 20 -5.70 -0.45 4.55
CA MET A 20 -4.47 0.27 4.83
C MET A 20 -4.59 0.88 6.22
N SER A 21 -3.73 0.46 7.15
CA SER A 21 -3.76 0.89 8.54
C SER A 21 -3.86 2.43 8.63
N GLN A 22 -4.76 2.95 9.47
CA GLN A 22 -4.94 4.40 9.72
C GLN A 22 -5.51 5.21 8.53
N VAL A 23 -5.78 4.59 7.37
CA VAL A 23 -6.23 5.31 6.17
C VAL A 23 -7.53 4.74 5.62
N LEU A 24 -7.59 3.43 5.38
CA LEU A 24 -8.73 2.75 4.75
C LEU A 24 -8.98 1.39 5.41
N SER A 25 -10.23 1.01 5.66
CA SER A 25 -10.58 -0.26 6.30
C SER A 25 -11.09 -1.34 5.35
N ALA A 26 -11.66 -0.98 4.18
CA ALA A 26 -12.16 -1.92 3.18
C ALA A 26 -12.39 -1.23 1.82
N ALA A 27 -11.32 -0.82 1.14
CA ALA A 27 -11.40 -0.19 -0.18
C ALA A 27 -11.35 -1.24 -1.30
N SER A 28 -11.94 -0.92 -2.45
CA SER A 28 -11.99 -1.83 -3.62
C SER A 28 -10.62 -2.00 -4.26
N THR A 29 -10.17 -3.23 -4.49
CA THR A 29 -8.92 -3.48 -5.23
C THR A 29 -9.06 -3.24 -6.74
N ARG A 30 -10.28 -3.02 -7.25
CA ARG A 30 -10.52 -2.84 -8.70
C ARG A 30 -10.13 -1.46 -9.23
N GLU A 31 -9.75 -0.55 -8.35
CA GLU A 31 -9.45 0.84 -8.66
C GLU A 31 -8.15 1.28 -7.97
N ARG A 32 -7.55 2.35 -8.48
CA ARG A 32 -6.41 3.00 -7.84
C ARG A 32 -6.90 4.02 -6.83
N HIS A 33 -6.29 4.02 -5.65
CA HIS A 33 -6.70 4.90 -4.55
C HIS A 33 -5.67 6.01 -4.37
N LEU A 34 -6.07 7.25 -4.56
CA LEU A 34 -5.26 8.39 -4.17
C LEU A 34 -5.57 8.74 -2.71
N VAL A 35 -4.62 8.48 -1.81
CA VAL A 35 -4.77 8.72 -0.38
C VAL A 35 -3.82 9.81 0.09
N ARG A 36 -4.22 10.54 1.14
CA ARG A 36 -3.34 11.52 1.80
C ARG A 36 -2.85 10.92 3.10
N VAL A 37 -1.54 10.74 3.19
CA VAL A 37 -0.90 9.98 4.26
C VAL A 37 0.22 10.78 4.90
N LEU A 38 0.48 10.53 6.17
CA LEU A 38 1.56 11.16 6.89
C LEU A 38 2.86 10.37 6.69
N PRO A 39 4.03 10.99 6.85
CA PRO A 39 5.30 10.29 6.86
C PRO A 39 5.40 9.28 8.02
N THR A 40 4.97 8.04 7.80
CA THR A 40 4.99 6.97 8.80
C THR A 40 4.98 5.60 8.13
N ARG A 41 5.09 4.55 8.95
CA ARG A 41 4.94 3.17 8.52
C ARG A 41 3.47 2.78 8.43
N TYR A 42 3.11 2.14 7.34
CA TYR A 42 1.79 1.63 7.04
C TYR A 42 1.81 0.13 6.82
N GLN A 43 0.67 -0.49 7.13
CA GLN A 43 0.37 -1.88 6.86
C GLN A 43 -0.74 -1.94 5.82
N LEU A 44 -0.56 -2.79 4.80
CA LEU A 44 -1.55 -3.10 3.78
C LEU A 44 -1.95 -4.56 3.92
N SER A 45 -3.25 -4.83 3.93
CA SER A 45 -3.81 -6.18 4.02
C SER A 45 -4.84 -6.41 2.93
N ASP A 46 -4.89 -7.62 2.38
CA ASP A 46 -5.76 -8.00 1.26
C ASP A 46 -7.16 -8.48 1.72
N GLY A 47 -7.67 -7.88 2.80
CA GLY A 47 -8.93 -8.29 3.42
C GLY A 47 -8.82 -9.52 4.33
N THR A 48 -7.65 -10.15 4.40
CA THR A 48 -7.33 -11.16 5.41
C THR A 48 -6.44 -10.56 6.50
N THR A 49 -6.57 -11.03 7.74
CA THR A 49 -5.67 -10.60 8.84
C THR A 49 -4.27 -11.20 8.73
N TRP A 50 -4.11 -12.27 7.95
CA TRP A 50 -2.87 -13.03 7.84
C TRP A 50 -1.95 -12.47 6.76
N SER A 51 -2.47 -11.97 5.63
CA SER A 51 -1.62 -11.48 4.55
C SER A 51 -1.35 -9.98 4.70
N GLN A 52 -0.09 -9.62 4.95
CA GLN A 52 0.29 -8.24 5.31
C GLN A 52 1.55 -7.78 4.59
N ALA A 53 1.46 -6.62 3.94
CA ALA A 53 2.59 -5.90 3.39
C ALA A 53 2.89 -4.66 4.23
N TYR A 54 4.17 -4.37 4.42
CA TYR A 54 4.61 -3.20 5.17
C TYR A 54 5.39 -2.25 4.27
N PHE A 55 5.09 -0.96 4.38
CA PHE A 55 5.81 0.08 3.68
C PHE A 55 5.83 1.35 4.52
N THR A 56 6.76 2.24 4.22
CA THR A 56 6.94 3.53 4.88
C THR A 56 6.73 4.63 3.86
N VAL A 57 6.05 5.70 4.27
CA VAL A 57 6.01 6.95 3.51
C VAL A 57 7.02 7.91 4.14
N THR A 58 7.91 8.44 3.33
CA THR A 58 8.95 9.39 3.75
C THR A 58 8.40 10.81 3.88
N GLY A 59 9.19 11.72 4.47
CA GLY A 59 8.85 13.15 4.59
C GLY A 59 8.58 13.86 3.26
N SER A 60 9.07 13.30 2.15
CA SER A 60 8.87 13.79 0.78
C SER A 60 7.73 13.08 0.02
N GLY A 61 7.01 12.17 0.69
CA GLY A 61 5.86 11.46 0.12
C GLY A 61 6.25 10.22 -0.67
N GLN A 62 7.53 9.87 -0.70
CA GLN A 62 8.01 8.67 -1.38
C GLN A 62 7.71 7.44 -0.55
N VAL A 63 7.25 6.40 -1.21
CA VAL A 63 7.03 5.07 -0.65
C VAL A 63 8.36 4.33 -0.60
N GLN A 64 8.65 3.67 0.51
CA GLN A 64 9.81 2.81 0.70
C GLN A 64 9.39 1.51 1.39
N TYR A 65 10.01 0.41 1.00
CA TYR A 65 9.81 -0.90 1.61
C TYR A 65 11.09 -1.73 1.41
N ASP A 66 11.17 -2.84 2.13
CA ASP A 66 12.30 -3.76 2.03
C ASP A 66 12.43 -4.29 0.58
N GLN A 67 13.62 -4.21 -0.01
CA GLN A 67 13.82 -4.63 -1.40
C GLN A 67 13.67 -6.15 -1.60
N SER A 68 13.67 -6.94 -0.51
CA SER A 68 13.27 -8.36 -0.55
C SER A 68 11.76 -8.57 -0.75
N ALA A 69 10.93 -7.54 -0.58
CA ALA A 69 9.49 -7.58 -0.80
C ALA A 69 9.16 -7.56 -2.30
N THR A 70 9.36 -8.68 -2.98
CA THR A 70 9.10 -8.85 -4.43
C THR A 70 7.63 -8.71 -4.81
N TYR A 71 6.72 -8.71 -3.83
CA TYR A 71 5.28 -8.50 -3.99
C TYR A 71 4.88 -7.02 -4.06
N LEU A 72 5.81 -6.09 -3.81
CA LEU A 72 5.59 -4.65 -3.96
C LEU A 72 6.48 -4.06 -5.07
N SER A 73 5.96 -3.05 -5.76
CA SER A 73 6.70 -2.22 -6.70
C SER A 73 6.42 -0.73 -6.46
N GLY A 74 7.29 0.13 -7.01
CA GLY A 74 7.15 1.59 -6.88
C GLY A 74 7.93 2.24 -5.72
N SER A 75 8.89 1.53 -5.11
CA SER A 75 9.83 2.12 -4.15
C SER A 75 10.51 3.38 -4.72
N GLY A 76 10.66 4.40 -3.90
CA GLY A 76 11.22 5.70 -4.30
C GLY A 76 10.27 6.58 -5.11
N SER A 77 9.00 6.17 -5.26
CA SER A 77 7.95 6.94 -5.94
C SER A 77 6.77 7.25 -5.01
N GLN A 78 5.89 8.16 -5.41
CA GLN A 78 4.62 8.45 -4.72
C GLN A 78 3.51 7.44 -5.07
N THR A 79 3.88 6.31 -5.70
CA THR A 79 2.94 5.26 -6.10
C THR A 79 3.39 3.91 -5.56
N LEU A 80 2.64 3.37 -4.60
CA LEU A 80 2.80 1.98 -4.19
C LEU A 80 1.98 1.10 -5.13
N ARG A 81 2.59 0.01 -5.62
CA ARG A 81 1.88 -0.99 -6.42
C ARG A 81 2.07 -2.39 -5.85
N THR A 82 1.06 -3.24 -5.96
CA THR A 82 1.25 -4.68 -5.75
C THR A 82 1.78 -5.31 -7.05
N ALA A 83 2.91 -6.00 -6.96
CA ALA A 83 3.54 -6.71 -8.07
C ALA A 83 3.00 -8.13 -8.22
N THR A 84 2.40 -8.69 -7.18
CA THR A 84 1.83 -10.04 -7.14
C THR A 84 0.34 -10.02 -6.84
N ALA A 85 -0.31 -11.15 -7.08
CA ALA A 85 -1.74 -11.34 -6.85
C ALA A 85 -2.13 -11.60 -5.38
N THR A 86 -1.15 -11.86 -4.54
CA THR A 86 -1.31 -12.15 -3.11
C THR A 86 -0.20 -11.48 -2.32
N LEU A 87 -0.53 -11.03 -1.12
CA LEU A 87 0.44 -10.55 -0.14
C LEU A 87 1.07 -11.73 0.61
N PRO A 88 2.26 -11.55 1.21
CA PRO A 88 2.83 -12.60 2.06
C PRO A 88 2.00 -12.75 3.33
N THR A 89 1.91 -14.00 3.81
CA THR A 89 1.32 -14.39 5.10
C THR A 89 2.34 -14.39 6.22
#